data_AF-A0A535YM74-F1
#
_entry.id   AF-A0A535YM74-F1
#
_cell.length_a   1.000
_cell.length_b   1.000
_cell.length_c   1.000
_cell.angle_alpha   90.00
_cell.angle_beta   90.00
_cell.angle_gamma   90.00
#
_symmetry.space_group_name_H-M   'P 1'
#
loop_
_entity.id
_entity.type
_entity.pdbx_description
1 polymer ?
#
loop_
_entity_poly.entity_id
_entity_poly.type
_entity_poly.pdbx_seq_one_letter_code
_entity_poly.pdbx_strand_id
1 'polypeptide(L)'
;MTDRDEVQVARWSAIKSRVGASLRELRQGECHGAGAARSQARLAGELEELGYHVTQSMVSRYEQGLLDAPLTLERIVGWALCCEALSSQAFKEVLALAGYYLPWNGADLTAFDDLLRSYRRLSLADQVVVRGRLLWHILGIEPWSGKSDG
;
A
#
# COMPACT_ATOMS: atom_id res chain seq x y z
N MET A 1 -10.91 23.21 18.71
CA MET A 1 -10.47 21.87 18.26
C MET A 1 -11.41 21.33 17.18
N THR A 2 -12.72 21.58 17.27
CA THR A 2 -13.76 21.20 16.29
C THR A 2 -13.50 21.65 14.84
N ASP A 3 -13.12 22.91 14.62
CA ASP A 3 -12.86 23.45 13.26
C ASP A 3 -11.74 22.72 12.52
N ARG A 4 -10.72 22.23 13.25
CA ARG A 4 -9.61 21.49 12.65
C ARG A 4 -10.07 20.14 12.12
N ASP A 5 -10.96 19.47 12.85
CA ASP A 5 -11.50 18.17 12.47
C ASP A 5 -12.46 18.30 11.28
N GLU A 6 -13.30 19.35 11.25
CA GLU A 6 -14.19 19.64 10.12
C GLU A 6 -13.42 19.88 8.81
N VAL A 7 -12.31 20.62 8.87
CA VAL A 7 -11.45 20.85 7.70
C VAL A 7 -10.82 19.54 7.22
N GLN A 8 -10.38 18.65 8.11
CA GLN A 8 -9.83 17.36 7.71
C GLN A 8 -10.89 16.44 7.11
N VAL A 9 -12.10 16.42 7.67
CA VAL A 9 -13.25 15.68 7.12
C VAL A 9 -13.62 16.19 5.74
N ALA A 10 -13.70 17.51 5.54
CA ALA A 10 -13.99 18.12 4.26
C ALA A 10 -12.92 17.79 3.20
N ARG A 11 -11.64 17.89 3.58
CA ARG A 11 -10.51 17.51 2.71
C ARG A 11 -10.57 16.04 2.31
N TRP A 12 -10.80 15.15 3.26
CA TRP A 12 -10.95 13.71 2.98
C TRP A 12 -12.14 13.44 2.07
N SER A 13 -13.30 14.03 2.35
CA SER A 13 -14.51 13.91 1.53
C SER A 13 -14.28 14.31 0.07
N ALA A 14 -13.46 15.34 -0.16
CA ALA A 14 -13.12 15.79 -1.50
C ALA A 14 -12.20 14.84 -2.29
N ILE A 15 -11.40 14.00 -1.62
CA ILE A 15 -10.39 13.15 -2.28
C ILE A 15 -10.70 11.65 -2.23
N LYS A 16 -11.56 11.19 -1.32
CA LYS A 16 -11.76 9.75 -1.04
C LYS A 16 -12.17 8.91 -2.25
N SER A 17 -12.95 9.49 -3.18
CA SER A 17 -13.36 8.80 -4.42
C SER A 17 -12.18 8.59 -5.36
N ARG A 18 -11.29 9.59 -5.50
CA ARG A 18 -10.08 9.48 -6.31
C ARG A 18 -9.08 8.52 -5.70
N VAL A 19 -8.88 8.60 -4.38
CA VAL A 19 -8.07 7.62 -3.63
C VAL A 19 -8.58 6.20 -3.88
N GLY A 20 -9.90 5.98 -3.80
CA GLY A 20 -10.49 4.67 -4.10
C GLY A 20 -10.26 4.21 -5.54
N ALA A 21 -10.36 5.10 -6.53
CA ALA A 21 -10.08 4.79 -7.92
C ALA A 21 -8.61 4.35 -8.11
N SER A 22 -7.65 5.10 -7.56
CA SER A 22 -6.23 4.75 -7.66
C SER A 22 -5.90 3.46 -6.90
N LEU A 23 -6.52 3.18 -5.74
CA LEU A 23 -6.37 1.90 -5.03
C LEU A 23 -6.89 0.71 -5.86
N ARG A 24 -8.00 0.89 -6.58
CA ARG A 24 -8.54 -0.11 -7.50
C ARG A 24 -7.59 -0.34 -8.67
N GLU A 25 -7.04 0.73 -9.22
CA GLU A 25 -6.06 0.67 -10.31
C GLU A 25 -4.80 -0.09 -9.91
N LEU A 26 -4.27 0.15 -8.69
CA LEU A 26 -3.17 -0.63 -8.12
C LEU A 26 -3.45 -2.13 -8.14
N ARG A 27 -4.66 -2.55 -7.72
CA ARG A 27 -5.04 -3.96 -7.68
C ARG A 27 -5.25 -4.56 -9.07
N GLN A 28 -5.83 -3.79 -9.98
CA GLN A 28 -6.12 -4.23 -11.34
C GLN A 28 -4.87 -4.29 -12.22
N GLY A 29 -3.83 -3.53 -11.87
CA GLY A 29 -2.58 -3.42 -12.61
C GLY A 29 -2.73 -2.51 -13.83
N GLU A 30 -1.76 -1.62 -14.06
CA GLU A 30 -1.67 -0.88 -15.32
C GLU A 30 -1.38 -1.88 -16.47
N CYS A 31 -2.05 -1.67 -17.61
CA CYS A 31 -2.13 -2.57 -18.77
C CYS A 31 -0.81 -2.89 -19.51
N HIS A 32 0.37 -2.73 -18.89
CA HIS A 32 1.66 -2.80 -19.58
C HIS A 32 2.71 -3.78 -19.03
N GLY A 33 2.35 -4.68 -18.12
CA GLY A 33 3.29 -5.77 -17.78
C GLY A 33 2.75 -6.81 -16.80
N ALA A 34 2.23 -7.92 -17.34
CA ALA A 34 2.20 -9.27 -16.74
C ALA A 34 1.91 -9.43 -15.23
N GLY A 35 1.11 -8.55 -14.63
CA GLY A 35 0.44 -8.76 -13.36
C GLY A 35 -1.01 -9.16 -13.64
N ALA A 36 -1.38 -10.42 -13.38
CA ALA A 36 -2.79 -10.80 -13.44
C ALA A 36 -3.59 -9.97 -12.43
N ALA A 37 -4.71 -9.40 -12.85
CA ALA A 37 -5.60 -8.64 -11.97
C ALA A 37 -5.85 -9.43 -10.68
N ARG A 38 -5.53 -8.83 -9.53
CA ARG A 38 -5.65 -9.51 -8.23
C ARG A 38 -7.10 -9.43 -7.75
N SER A 39 -7.65 -10.51 -7.20
CA SER A 39 -8.97 -10.45 -6.58
C SER A 39 -8.92 -9.66 -5.28
N GLN A 40 -10.03 -9.03 -4.89
CA GLN A 40 -10.12 -8.32 -3.61
C GLN A 40 -9.91 -9.28 -2.42
N ALA A 41 -10.36 -10.53 -2.52
CA ALA A 41 -10.16 -11.56 -1.50
C ALA A 41 -8.68 -11.91 -1.32
N ARG A 42 -7.94 -12.05 -2.42
CA ARG A 42 -6.49 -12.29 -2.36
C ARG A 42 -5.74 -11.11 -1.76
N LEU A 43 -6.09 -9.89 -2.14
CA LEU A 43 -5.48 -8.69 -1.56
C LEU A 43 -5.77 -8.58 -0.05
N ALA A 44 -7.00 -8.84 0.38
CA ALA A 44 -7.37 -8.83 1.79
C ALA A 44 -6.54 -9.84 2.60
N GLY A 45 -6.40 -11.07 2.10
CA GLY A 45 -5.56 -12.08 2.75
C GLY A 45 -4.09 -11.66 2.83
N GLU A 46 -3.51 -11.14 1.75
CA GLU A 46 -2.12 -10.67 1.76
C GLU A 46 -1.89 -9.47 2.70
N LEU A 47 -2.88 -8.59 2.85
CA LEU A 47 -2.83 -7.48 3.82
C LEU A 47 -2.98 -7.96 5.25
N GLU A 48 -3.83 -8.97 5.49
CA GLU A 48 -3.99 -9.61 6.79
C GLU A 48 -2.71 -10.30 7.26
N GLU A 49 -2.00 -10.97 6.35
CA GLU A 49 -0.67 -11.55 6.62
C GLU A 49 0.40 -10.48 6.93
N LEU A 50 0.24 -9.25 6.45
CA LEU A 50 1.08 -8.11 6.85
C LEU A 50 0.65 -7.48 8.18
N GLY A 51 -0.38 -8.01 8.83
CA GLY A 51 -0.91 -7.53 10.11
C GLY A 51 -2.01 -6.47 9.98
N TYR A 52 -2.46 -6.15 8.76
CA TYR A 52 -3.60 -5.26 8.57
C TYR A 52 -4.88 -6.08 8.65
N HIS A 53 -5.59 -6.01 9.78
CA HIS A 53 -6.93 -6.58 9.93
C HIS A 53 -7.92 -5.97 8.91
N VAL A 54 -7.92 -6.51 7.70
CA VAL A 54 -8.61 -5.99 6.51
C VAL A 54 -9.35 -7.13 5.85
N THR A 55 -10.66 -6.98 5.71
CA THR A 55 -11.50 -7.96 5.02
C THR A 55 -11.68 -7.59 3.55
N GLN A 56 -12.16 -8.53 2.73
CA GLN A 56 -12.54 -8.24 1.35
C GLN A 56 -13.56 -7.10 1.23
N SER A 57 -14.53 -7.02 2.16
CA SER A 57 -15.53 -5.94 2.15
C SER A 57 -14.90 -4.59 2.45
N MET A 58 -13.90 -4.53 3.34
CA MET A 58 -13.12 -3.32 3.57
C MET A 58 -12.35 -2.90 2.32
N VAL A 59 -11.66 -3.83 1.65
CA VAL A 59 -10.99 -3.57 0.35
C VAL A 59 -11.97 -2.95 -0.64
N SER A 60 -13.15 -3.56 -0.81
CA SER A 60 -14.18 -3.05 -1.72
C SER A 60 -14.66 -1.64 -1.36
N ARG A 61 -14.85 -1.34 -0.06
CA ARG A 61 -15.23 -0.01 0.40
C ARG A 61 -14.13 1.04 0.19
N TYR A 62 -12.85 0.68 0.41
CA TYR A 62 -11.73 1.55 0.08
C TYR A 62 -11.73 1.90 -1.40
N GLU A 63 -11.85 0.90 -2.27
CA GLU A 63 -11.88 1.09 -3.72
C GLU A 63 -13.06 1.92 -4.21
N GLN A 64 -14.17 1.94 -3.47
CA GLN A 64 -15.35 2.75 -3.78
C GLN A 64 -15.29 4.16 -3.15
N GLY A 65 -14.28 4.46 -2.32
CA GLY A 65 -14.19 5.72 -1.59
C GLY A 65 -15.27 5.88 -0.51
N LEU A 66 -15.75 4.76 0.06
CA LEU A 66 -16.86 4.69 1.03
C LEU A 66 -16.42 4.61 2.50
N LEU A 67 -15.17 4.97 2.80
CA LEU A 67 -14.65 4.94 4.15
C LEU A 67 -14.49 6.34 4.72
N ASP A 68 -14.78 6.45 6.00
CA ASP A 68 -14.86 7.72 6.71
C ASP A 68 -13.48 8.20 7.20
N ALA A 69 -12.49 7.32 7.18
CA ALA A 69 -11.12 7.61 7.57
C ALA A 69 -10.12 7.39 6.42
N PRO A 70 -9.10 8.25 6.30
CA PRO A 70 -8.00 8.05 5.35
C PRO A 70 -7.14 6.84 5.74
N LEU A 71 -6.48 6.25 4.73
CA LEU A 71 -5.45 5.24 4.97
C LEU A 71 -4.18 5.87 5.55
N THR A 72 -3.53 5.17 6.47
CA THR A 72 -2.18 5.52 6.92
C THR A 72 -1.17 5.29 5.79
N LEU A 73 -0.04 6.00 5.82
CA LEU A 73 1.07 5.78 4.88
C LEU A 73 1.47 4.31 4.82
N GLU A 74 1.62 3.69 5.99
CA GLU A 74 1.94 2.28 6.11
C GLU A 74 0.95 1.39 5.34
N ARG A 75 -0.37 1.62 5.48
CA ARG A 75 -1.38 0.84 4.75
C ARG A 75 -1.36 1.11 3.24
N ILE A 76 -1.07 2.34 2.82
CA ILE A 76 -0.92 2.68 1.40
C ILE A 76 0.27 1.93 0.79
N VAL A 77 1.41 1.91 1.48
CA VAL A 77 2.61 1.17 1.06
C VAL A 77 2.34 -0.34 1.08
N GLY A 78 1.70 -0.86 2.13
CA GLY A 78 1.30 -2.27 2.23
C GLY A 78 0.42 -2.70 1.05
N TRP A 79 -0.57 -1.88 0.67
CA TRP A 79 -1.41 -2.13 -0.50
C TRP A 79 -0.59 -2.24 -1.79
N ALA A 80 0.32 -1.29 -2.02
CA ALA A 80 1.17 -1.26 -3.20
C ALA A 80 2.19 -2.42 -3.23
N LEU A 81 2.71 -2.84 -2.07
CA LEU A 81 3.59 -4.00 -1.92
C LEU A 81 2.89 -5.32 -2.25
N CYS A 82 1.67 -5.51 -1.74
CA CYS A 82 0.85 -6.65 -2.12
C CYS A 82 0.63 -6.62 -3.63
N CYS A 83 0.30 -5.45 -4.19
CA CYS A 83 0.04 -5.29 -5.63
C CYS A 83 1.29 -5.31 -6.53
N GLU A 84 2.50 -5.23 -5.97
CA GLU A 84 3.78 -5.12 -6.73
C GLU A 84 3.76 -3.94 -7.72
N ALA A 85 3.27 -2.81 -7.22
CA ALA A 85 2.94 -1.62 -8.00
C ALA A 85 3.48 -0.32 -7.35
N LEU A 86 4.60 -0.39 -6.64
CA LEU A 86 5.24 0.77 -6.02
C LEU A 86 5.69 1.81 -7.06
N SER A 87 6.06 1.38 -8.26
CA SER A 87 6.47 2.30 -9.33
C SER A 87 5.31 2.91 -10.12
N SER A 88 4.07 2.44 -9.90
CA SER A 88 2.89 2.85 -10.66
C SER A 88 2.51 4.31 -10.50
N GLN A 89 1.80 4.86 -11.48
CA GLN A 89 1.29 6.23 -11.38
C GLN A 89 0.18 6.32 -10.34
N ALA A 90 -0.66 5.29 -10.24
CA ALA A 90 -1.70 5.19 -9.22
C ALA A 90 -1.15 5.30 -7.79
N PHE A 91 0.00 4.67 -7.49
CA PHE A 91 0.61 4.77 -6.16
C PHE A 91 1.07 6.19 -5.85
N LYS A 92 1.73 6.85 -6.82
CA LYS A 92 2.17 8.24 -6.68
C LYS A 92 0.99 9.19 -6.48
N GLU A 93 -0.11 8.96 -7.18
CA GLU A 93 -1.34 9.74 -7.01
C GLU A 93 -1.93 9.56 -5.61
N VAL A 94 -2.03 8.32 -5.10
CA VAL A 94 -2.54 8.07 -3.73
C VAL A 94 -1.68 8.78 -2.68
N LEU A 95 -0.35 8.70 -2.79
CA LEU A 95 0.57 9.38 -1.88
C LEU A 95 0.36 10.90 -1.91
N ALA A 96 0.30 11.49 -3.10
CA ALA A 96 0.09 12.92 -3.27
C ALA A 96 -1.25 13.39 -2.71
N LEU A 97 -2.34 12.65 -2.98
CA LEU A 97 -3.67 12.94 -2.45
C LEU A 97 -3.71 12.85 -0.92
N ALA A 98 -3.06 11.85 -0.34
CA ALA A 98 -2.97 11.65 1.11
C ALA A 98 -1.96 12.60 1.79
N GLY A 99 -1.17 13.37 1.02
CA GLY A 99 -0.18 14.30 1.53
C GLY A 99 1.08 13.62 2.08
N TYR A 100 1.39 12.41 1.60
CA TYR A 100 2.59 11.67 1.98
C TYR A 100 3.68 11.77 0.93
N TYR A 101 4.92 11.65 1.39
CA TYR A 101 6.11 11.62 0.57
C TYR A 101 7.02 10.48 1.02
N LEU A 102 7.68 9.83 0.06
CA LEU A 102 8.69 8.81 0.32
C LEU A 102 10.06 9.36 -0.12
N PRO A 103 11.15 8.94 0.53
CA PRO A 103 12.51 9.37 0.16
C PRO A 103 13.06 8.65 -1.08
N TRP A 104 12.26 7.80 -1.72
CA TRP A 104 12.67 6.93 -2.84
C TRP A 104 12.31 7.56 -4.19
N ASN A 105 13.23 7.47 -5.14
CA ASN A 105 12.98 7.93 -6.50
C ASN A 105 12.26 6.83 -7.32
N GLY A 106 11.85 7.16 -8.55
CA GLY A 106 11.14 6.20 -9.41
C GLY A 106 11.92 4.93 -9.74
N ALA A 107 13.25 5.02 -9.92
CA ALA A 107 14.09 3.86 -10.21
C ALA A 107 14.20 2.91 -9.01
N ASP A 108 14.28 3.46 -7.79
CA ASP A 108 14.26 2.66 -6.55
C ASP A 108 12.94 1.88 -6.43
N LEU A 109 11.81 2.54 -6.68
CA LEU A 109 10.49 1.91 -6.62
C LEU A 109 10.32 0.81 -7.68
N THR A 110 10.88 0.99 -8.88
CA THR A 110 10.91 -0.07 -9.91
C THR A 110 11.77 -1.26 -9.46
N ALA A 111 12.95 -1.01 -8.88
CA ALA A 111 13.81 -2.07 -8.37
C ALA A 111 13.13 -2.87 -7.25
N PHE A 112 12.34 -2.21 -6.40
CA PHE A 112 11.52 -2.89 -5.39
C PHE A 112 10.41 -3.76 -6.01
N ASP A 113 9.72 -3.28 -7.04
CA ASP A 113 8.73 -4.10 -7.75
C ASP A 113 9.38 -5.33 -8.42
N ASP A 114 10.56 -5.17 -9.02
CA ASP A 114 11.31 -6.28 -9.63
C ASP A 114 11.78 -7.30 -8.58
N LEU A 115 12.21 -6.81 -7.41
CA LEU A 115 12.56 -7.64 -6.27
C LEU A 115 11.35 -8.50 -5.83
N LEU A 116 10.18 -7.89 -5.65
CA LEU A 116 8.95 -8.61 -5.28
C LEU A 116 8.58 -9.68 -6.32
N ARG A 117 8.69 -9.36 -7.62
CA ARG A 117 8.43 -10.31 -8.71
C ARG A 117 9.38 -11.50 -8.67
N SER A 118 10.67 -11.27 -8.38
CA SER A 118 11.67 -12.34 -8.28
C SER A 118 11.34 -13.35 -7.18
N TYR A 119 10.68 -12.91 -6.12
CA TYR A 119 10.29 -13.74 -4.97
C TYR A 119 8.92 -14.41 -5.10
N ARG A 120 8.19 -14.23 -6.21
CA ARG A 120 6.90 -14.93 -6.46
C ARG A 120 7.01 -16.46 -6.44
N ARG A 121 8.22 -16.99 -6.65
CA ARG A 121 8.51 -18.43 -6.59
C ARG A 121 8.63 -18.98 -5.16
N LEU A 122 8.78 -18.10 -4.16
CA LEU A 122 8.88 -18.51 -2.77
C LEU A 122 7.52 -18.92 -2.21
N SER A 123 7.54 -19.59 -1.05
CA SER A 123 6.32 -19.87 -0.28
C SER A 123 5.60 -18.57 0.08
N LEU A 124 4.29 -18.66 0.36
CA LEU A 124 3.53 -17.49 0.80
C LEU A 124 4.12 -16.87 2.08
N ALA A 125 4.55 -17.71 3.03
CA ALA A 125 5.18 -17.28 4.27
C ALA A 125 6.45 -16.46 4.02
N ASP A 126 7.33 -16.92 3.13
CA ASP A 126 8.56 -16.19 2.80
C ASP A 126 8.28 -14.89 2.05
N GLN A 127 7.28 -14.89 1.15
CA GLN A 127 6.85 -13.67 0.47
C GLN A 127 6.35 -12.61 1.47
N VAL A 128 5.62 -13.02 2.51
CA VAL A 128 5.15 -12.13 3.57
C VAL A 128 6.32 -11.54 4.35
N VAL A 129 7.34 -12.35 4.70
CA VAL A 129 8.56 -11.87 5.36
C VAL A 129 9.28 -10.82 4.51
N VAL A 130 9.44 -11.07 3.21
CA VAL A 130 10.07 -10.10 2.30
C VAL A 130 9.26 -8.81 2.23
N ARG A 131 7.93 -8.90 2.02
CA ARG A 131 7.05 -7.71 1.98
C ARG A 131 7.10 -6.92 3.27
N GLY A 132 7.08 -7.59 4.43
CA GLY A 132 7.18 -6.93 5.74
C GLY A 132 8.52 -6.21 5.94
N ARG A 133 9.64 -6.83 5.58
CA ARG A 133 10.96 -6.16 5.65
C ARG A 133 11.03 -4.97 4.70
N LEU A 134 10.52 -5.13 3.48
CA LEU A 134 10.54 -4.09 2.47
C LEU A 134 9.62 -2.92 2.83
N LEU A 135 8.48 -3.17 3.47
CA LEU A 135 7.61 -2.14 4.04
C LEU A 135 8.38 -1.22 4.98
N TRP A 136 9.06 -1.79 5.99
CA TRP A 136 9.81 -1.00 6.97
C TRP A 136 10.96 -0.24 6.33
N HIS A 137 11.67 -0.88 5.40
CA HIS A 137 12.70 -0.23 4.60
C HIS A 137 12.14 0.97 3.82
N ILE A 138 11.02 0.81 3.12
CA ILE A 138 10.39 1.88 2.34
C ILE A 138 9.93 3.02 3.23
N LEU A 139 9.41 2.72 4.42
CA LEU A 139 9.01 3.71 5.42
C LEU A 139 10.20 4.41 6.09
N GLY A 140 11.44 3.99 5.82
CA GLY A 140 12.64 4.53 6.45
C GLY A 140 12.78 4.15 7.92
N ILE A 141 12.11 3.08 8.35
CA ILE A 141 12.14 2.57 9.72
C ILE A 141 13.03 1.33 9.69
N GLU A 142 14.25 1.42 10.19
CA GLU A 142 15.04 0.21 10.41
C GLU A 142 14.38 -0.60 11.54
N PRO A 143 14.07 -1.89 11.33
CA PRO A 143 13.65 -2.73 12.44
C PRO A 143 14.79 -2.75 13.44
N TRP A 144 14.55 -2.26 14.66
CA TRP A 144 15.50 -2.27 15.76
C TRP A 144 16.10 -3.69 15.87
N SER A 145 17.32 -3.88 15.37
CA SER A 145 18.09 -5.07 15.71
C SER A 145 18.53 -4.84 17.14
N GLY A 146 17.76 -5.36 18.09
CA GLY A 146 18.19 -5.43 19.48
C GLY A 146 19.48 -6.24 19.55
N LYS A 147 20.63 -5.56 19.37
CA LYS A 147 21.87 -5.99 19.99
C LYS A 147 21.62 -5.82 21.48
N SER A 148 21.31 -6.93 22.14
CA SER A 148 21.62 -7.06 23.55
C SER A 148 23.14 -6.92 23.65
N ASP A 149 23.59 -5.71 23.97
CA ASP A 149 24.96 -5.48 24.37
C ASP A 149 25.19 -6.23 25.69
N GLY A 150 26.17 -7.13 25.67
CA GLY A 150 26.97 -7.56 26.83
C GLY A 150 26.30 -8.43 27.87
#